data_AF-A0A8J4F1Z0-F1
#
_entry.id   AF-A0A8J4F1Z0-F1
#
_cell.length_a   1.000
_cell.length_b   1.000
_cell.length_c   1.000
_cell.angle_alpha   90.00
_cell.angle_beta   90.00
_cell.angle_gamma   90.00
#
_symmetry.space_group_name_H-M   'P 1'
#
loop_
_entity.id
_entity.type
_entity.pdbx_description
1 polymer ?
#
loop_
_entity_poly.entity_id
_entity_poly.type
_entity_poly.pdbx_seq_one_letter_code
_entity_poly.pdbx_strand_id
1 'polypeptide(L)'
;MSPHLTAFLQRHAGRLVADLALSADGGQPAADRGGISLGLRGVVSLQLDVVTADTDMHSGMKGGSSANSNHVLAALLAGMRDPRTQAVTVEGFYDDVARITDLDRRDMEMYDFNPEKEAAELGLLGHVGEEGYSILEQRYGLSWLRSKLDNAIVG
;
A
#
# COMPACT_ATOMS: atom_id res chain seq x y z
N MET A 1 7.99 -7.36 -8.99
CA MET A 1 7.51 -8.59 -9.67
C MET A 1 8.49 -8.91 -10.79
N SER A 2 8.79 -10.18 -11.08
CA SER A 2 9.67 -10.52 -12.21
C SER A 2 9.04 -10.02 -13.51
N PRO A 3 9.74 -9.20 -14.33
CA PRO A 3 9.20 -8.69 -15.58
C PRO A 3 8.89 -9.81 -16.59
N HIS A 4 9.39 -11.02 -16.34
CA HIS A 4 9.24 -12.18 -17.22
C HIS A 4 8.13 -13.15 -16.79
N LEU A 5 7.58 -13.01 -15.58
CA LEU A 5 6.62 -13.99 -15.05
C LEU A 5 5.35 -14.07 -15.89
N THR A 6 4.77 -12.92 -16.27
CA THR A 6 3.57 -12.88 -17.10
C THR A 6 3.77 -13.60 -18.43
N ALA A 7 4.88 -13.32 -19.12
CA ALA A 7 5.21 -13.96 -20.39
C ALA A 7 5.44 -15.47 -20.22
N PHE A 8 6.06 -15.89 -19.13
CA PHE A 8 6.26 -17.31 -18.80
C PHE A 8 4.92 -18.03 -18.59
N LEU A 9 4.03 -17.46 -17.78
CA LEU A 9 2.71 -18.03 -17.49
C LEU A 9 1.89 -18.17 -18.77
N GLN A 10 1.89 -17.15 -19.63
CA GLN A 10 1.19 -17.20 -20.92
C GLN A 10 1.76 -18.27 -21.84
N ARG A 11 3.09 -18.35 -21.96
CA ARG A 11 3.77 -19.33 -22.82
C ARG A 11 3.55 -20.78 -22.37
N HIS A 12 3.42 -20.99 -21.06
CA HIS A 12 3.32 -22.33 -20.47
C HIS A 12 1.95 -22.65 -19.89
N ALA A 13 0.90 -21.87 -20.21
CA ALA A 13 -0.44 -22.01 -19.65
C ALA A 13 -0.97 -23.45 -19.69
N GLY A 14 -0.80 -24.16 -20.83
CA GLY A 14 -1.23 -25.55 -20.97
C GLY A 14 -0.51 -26.56 -20.06
N ARG A 15 0.69 -26.24 -19.57
CA ARG A 15 1.44 -27.06 -18.59
C ARG A 15 1.12 -26.69 -17.14
N LEU A 16 0.45 -25.57 -16.92
CA LEU A 16 0.15 -25.00 -15.60
C LEU A 16 -1.34 -25.16 -15.24
N VAL A 17 -2.08 -25.98 -15.97
CA VAL A 17 -3.46 -26.32 -15.64
C VAL A 17 -3.49 -27.03 -14.29
N ALA A 18 -4.25 -26.47 -13.36
CA ALA A 18 -4.43 -26.99 -12.01
C ALA A 18 -5.79 -26.57 -11.47
N ASP A 19 -6.36 -27.37 -10.56
CA ASP A 19 -7.61 -27.04 -9.87
C ASP A 19 -7.40 -26.00 -8.77
N LEU A 20 -6.16 -25.86 -8.28
CA LEU A 20 -5.81 -24.94 -7.19
C LEU A 20 -4.38 -24.42 -7.34
N ALA A 21 -4.19 -23.13 -7.05
CA ALA A 21 -2.89 -22.50 -6.85
C ALA A 21 -2.75 -22.02 -5.41
N LEU A 22 -1.66 -22.42 -4.74
CA LEU A 22 -1.34 -22.01 -3.37
C LEU A 22 -0.03 -21.22 -3.38
N SER A 23 -0.04 -20.08 -2.69
CA SER A 23 1.17 -19.30 -2.42
C SER A 23 1.44 -19.32 -0.92
N ALA A 24 2.66 -19.73 -0.53
CA ALA A 24 3.13 -19.70 0.86
C ALA A 24 4.02 -18.47 1.16
N ASP A 25 3.95 -17.44 0.30
CA ASP A 25 4.71 -16.18 0.44
C ASP A 25 3.95 -15.12 1.27
N GLY A 26 3.00 -15.59 2.09
CA GLY A 26 2.22 -14.75 3.01
C GLY A 26 2.78 -14.78 4.44
N GLY A 27 2.25 -13.90 5.28
CA GLY A 27 2.53 -13.91 6.72
C GLY A 27 1.51 -14.74 7.51
N GLN A 28 1.89 -15.15 8.72
CA GLN A 28 0.97 -15.70 9.71
C GLN A 28 0.81 -14.73 10.89
N PRO A 29 -0.37 -14.65 11.52
CA PRO A 29 -0.62 -13.72 12.62
C PRO A 29 0.25 -13.96 13.87
N ALA A 30 0.61 -15.21 14.18
CA ALA A 30 1.49 -15.58 15.28
C ALA A 30 2.14 -16.95 15.00
N ALA A 31 3.16 -17.34 15.78
CA ALA A 31 3.87 -18.60 15.58
C ALA A 31 2.98 -19.85 15.81
N ASP A 32 1.97 -19.73 16.67
CA ASP A 32 0.99 -20.76 17.03
C ASP A 32 -0.37 -20.58 16.35
N ARG A 33 -0.54 -19.51 15.55
CA ARG A 33 -1.79 -19.16 14.86
C ARG A 33 -1.53 -19.00 13.37
N GLY A 34 -1.97 -20.00 12.60
CA GLY A 34 -1.97 -19.95 11.13
C GLY A 34 -2.96 -18.91 10.60
N GLY A 35 -2.76 -18.47 9.35
CA GLY A 35 -3.64 -17.53 8.67
C GLY A 35 -3.80 -17.88 7.20
N ILE A 36 -4.96 -17.54 6.64
CA ILE A 36 -5.23 -17.61 5.19
C ILE A 36 -5.45 -16.18 4.71
N SER A 37 -4.61 -15.71 3.80
CA SER A 37 -4.81 -14.41 3.15
C SER A 37 -5.77 -14.57 1.97
N LEU A 38 -6.85 -13.80 1.99
CA LEU A 38 -7.87 -13.81 0.93
C LEU A 38 -7.63 -12.72 -0.14
N GLY A 39 -6.67 -11.82 0.12
CA GLY A 39 -6.35 -10.71 -0.77
C GLY A 39 -5.02 -10.07 -0.41
N LEU A 40 -4.47 -9.31 -1.36
CA LEU A 40 -3.24 -8.55 -1.22
C LEU A 40 -3.45 -7.15 -1.83
N ARG A 41 -2.77 -6.14 -1.27
CA ARG A 41 -2.74 -4.81 -1.91
C ARG A 41 -1.98 -4.88 -3.23
N GLY A 42 -2.51 -4.18 -4.23
CA GLY A 42 -1.73 -3.78 -5.39
C GLY A 42 -0.62 -2.80 -5.00
N VAL A 43 0.35 -2.62 -5.90
CA VAL A 43 1.40 -1.61 -5.75
C VAL A 43 1.61 -0.92 -7.09
N VAL A 44 1.74 0.41 -7.04
CA VAL A 44 2.19 1.23 -8.15
C VAL A 44 3.51 1.87 -7.75
N SER A 45 4.51 1.77 -8.62
CA SER A 45 5.81 2.42 -8.44
C SER A 45 5.93 3.56 -9.46
N LEU A 46 6.34 4.72 -8.98
CA LEU A 46 6.51 5.94 -9.77
C LEU A 46 7.94 6.43 -9.60
N GLN A 47 8.52 6.98 -10.67
CA GLN A 47 9.77 7.75 -10.61
C GLN A 47 9.44 9.21 -10.89
N LEU A 48 9.99 10.10 -10.07
CA LEU A 48 9.82 11.55 -10.17
C LEU A 48 11.19 12.19 -10.36
N ASP A 49 11.41 12.81 -11.51
CA ASP A 49 12.62 13.56 -11.80
C ASP A 49 12.32 15.06 -11.65
N VAL A 50 12.95 15.71 -10.66
CA VAL A 50 12.79 17.14 -10.39
C VAL A 50 14.06 17.87 -10.80
N VAL A 51 13.99 18.62 -11.89
CA VAL A 51 15.11 19.41 -12.42
C VAL A 51 14.82 20.90 -12.21
N THR A 52 15.71 21.60 -11.51
CA THR A 52 15.57 23.04 -11.24
C THR A 52 16.69 23.90 -11.85
N ALA A 53 17.77 23.27 -12.32
CA ALA A 53 18.89 23.92 -13.00
C ALA A 53 19.66 22.90 -13.86
N ASP A 54 20.42 23.39 -14.85
CA ASP A 54 21.24 22.55 -15.75
C ASP A 54 22.59 22.15 -15.14
N THR A 55 22.94 22.68 -13.98
CA THR A 55 24.21 22.40 -13.28
C THR A 55 24.04 22.51 -11.77
N ASP A 56 24.88 21.79 -11.03
CA ASP A 56 24.99 21.95 -9.58
C ASP A 56 25.46 23.35 -9.19
N MET A 57 25.03 23.79 -8.00
CA MET A 57 25.27 25.13 -7.50
C MET A 57 25.84 25.12 -6.08
N HIS A 58 26.74 26.06 -5.79
CA HIS A 58 27.25 26.27 -4.43
C HIS A 58 26.14 26.86 -3.54
N SER A 59 25.72 26.12 -2.52
CA SER A 59 24.59 26.48 -1.65
C SER A 59 24.80 27.82 -0.92
N GLY A 60 26.03 28.19 -0.54
CA GLY A 60 26.30 29.52 0.04
C GLY A 60 26.17 30.69 -0.94
N MET A 61 26.39 30.48 -2.24
CA MET A 61 26.36 31.55 -3.25
C MET A 61 24.97 31.70 -3.89
N LYS A 62 24.24 30.59 -3.97
CA LYS A 62 22.95 30.48 -4.68
C LYS A 62 21.78 30.11 -3.76
N GLY A 63 22.07 29.79 -2.51
CA GLY A 63 21.05 29.50 -1.50
C GLY A 63 20.11 30.68 -1.31
N GLY A 64 18.82 30.39 -1.25
CA GLY A 64 17.76 31.39 -1.11
C GLY A 64 17.38 32.12 -2.40
N SER A 65 18.21 32.11 -3.44
CA SER A 65 17.90 32.76 -4.74
C SER A 65 17.57 31.78 -5.86
N SER A 66 18.04 30.53 -5.76
CA SER A 66 17.79 29.46 -6.73
C SER A 66 16.90 28.38 -6.14
N ALA A 67 15.98 27.83 -6.95
CA ALA A 67 15.11 26.75 -6.51
C ALA A 67 15.91 25.46 -6.27
N ASN A 68 15.84 24.94 -5.05
CA ASN A 68 16.46 23.68 -4.69
C ASN A 68 15.51 22.53 -5.02
N SER A 69 15.90 21.65 -5.94
CA SER A 69 15.11 20.47 -6.34
C SER A 69 14.71 19.59 -5.15
N ASN A 70 15.55 19.49 -4.12
CA ASN A 70 15.24 18.74 -2.90
C ASN A 70 14.07 19.35 -2.12
N HIS A 71 13.98 20.68 -2.05
CA HIS A 71 12.85 21.34 -1.37
C HIS A 71 11.55 21.18 -2.17
N VAL A 72 11.64 21.29 -3.50
CA VAL A 72 10.48 21.07 -4.39
C VAL A 72 9.98 19.64 -4.26
N LEU A 73 10.88 18.64 -4.31
CA LEU A 73 10.54 17.23 -4.14
C LEU A 73 9.93 16.97 -2.76
N ALA A 74 10.52 17.51 -1.69
CA ALA A 74 9.98 17.37 -0.34
C ALA A 74 8.56 17.95 -0.22
N ALA A 75 8.32 19.13 -0.80
CA ALA A 75 7.00 19.75 -0.80
C ALA A 75 5.98 18.94 -1.61
N LEU A 76 6.38 18.40 -2.75
CA LEU A 76 5.54 17.53 -3.59
C LEU A 76 5.15 16.26 -2.83
N LEU A 77 6.12 15.56 -2.22
CA LEU A 77 5.87 14.33 -1.47
C LEU A 77 5.01 14.59 -0.23
N ALA A 78 5.28 15.66 0.52
CA ALA A 78 4.46 16.05 1.66
C ALA A 78 3.03 16.40 1.23
N GLY A 79 2.88 17.03 0.07
CA GLY A 79 1.60 17.42 -0.49
C GLY A 79 0.72 16.26 -0.96
N MET A 80 1.23 15.02 -1.06
CA MET A 80 0.46 13.81 -1.42
C MET A 80 -0.40 13.25 -0.28
N ARG A 81 -0.24 13.78 0.95
CA ARG A 81 -1.09 13.46 2.09
C ARG A 81 -1.53 14.72 2.80
N ASP A 82 -2.76 14.73 3.29
CA ASP A 82 -3.25 15.83 4.10
C ASP A 82 -2.48 15.84 5.45
N PRO A 83 -1.90 16.97 5.85
CA PRO A 83 -1.08 17.02 7.06
C PRO A 83 -1.87 16.81 8.36
N ARG A 84 -3.21 16.95 8.34
CA ARG A 84 -4.08 16.77 9.50
C ARG A 84 -4.76 15.41 9.46
N THR A 85 -5.40 15.08 8.35
CA THR A 85 -6.20 13.85 8.24
C THR A 85 -5.39 12.66 7.74
N GLN A 86 -4.18 12.87 7.20
CA GLN A 86 -3.32 11.85 6.55
C GLN A 86 -3.93 11.18 5.30
N ALA A 87 -5.11 11.62 4.86
CA ALA A 87 -5.77 11.17 3.64
C ALA A 87 -4.90 11.48 2.42
N VAL A 88 -4.98 10.64 1.39
CA VAL A 88 -4.28 10.87 0.13
C VAL A 88 -4.94 12.03 -0.62
N THR A 89 -4.15 12.99 -1.06
CA THR A 89 -4.66 14.22 -1.71
C THR A 89 -4.62 14.17 -3.24
N VAL A 90 -4.12 13.07 -3.79
CA VAL A 90 -4.05 12.86 -5.24
C VAL A 90 -5.47 12.79 -5.81
N GLU A 91 -5.76 13.64 -6.79
CA GLU A 91 -7.05 13.69 -7.46
C GLU A 91 -7.43 12.32 -8.05
N GLY A 92 -8.68 11.92 -7.85
CA GLY A 92 -9.21 10.63 -8.31
C GLY A 92 -8.74 9.40 -7.51
N PHE A 93 -7.91 9.56 -6.47
CA PHE A 93 -7.37 8.41 -5.72
C PHE A 93 -8.46 7.53 -5.11
N TYR A 94 -9.54 8.13 -4.60
CA TYR A 94 -10.61 7.42 -3.91
C TYR A 94 -11.79 7.01 -4.81
N ASP A 95 -11.77 7.35 -6.10
CA ASP A 95 -12.92 7.14 -7.00
C ASP A 95 -13.32 5.65 -7.12
N ASP A 96 -12.33 4.76 -7.13
CA ASP A 96 -12.51 3.31 -7.22
C ASP A 96 -12.24 2.57 -5.89
N VAL A 97 -12.03 3.30 -4.78
CA VAL A 97 -11.79 2.68 -3.47
C VAL A 97 -13.12 2.19 -2.90
N ALA A 98 -13.19 0.88 -2.62
CA ALA A 98 -14.37 0.29 -2.01
C ALA A 98 -14.56 0.80 -0.58
N ARG A 99 -15.82 1.08 -0.21
CA ARG A 99 -16.17 1.47 1.15
C ARG A 99 -16.08 0.25 2.08
N ILE A 100 -15.43 0.44 3.23
CA ILE A 100 -15.41 -0.54 4.32
C ILE A 100 -16.82 -0.71 4.90
N THR A 101 -17.31 -1.94 4.86
CA THR A 101 -18.63 -2.33 5.36
C THR A 101 -18.58 -2.70 6.84
N ASP A 102 -19.76 -2.80 7.47
CA ASP A 102 -19.85 -3.25 8.86
C ASP A 102 -19.49 -4.73 9.02
N LEU A 103 -19.57 -5.52 7.93
CA LEU A 103 -19.09 -6.89 7.94
C LEU A 103 -17.56 -6.93 7.99
N ASP A 104 -16.89 -6.13 7.15
CA ASP A 104 -15.43 -6.02 7.15
C ASP A 104 -14.89 -5.62 8.53
N ARG A 105 -15.56 -4.68 9.21
CA ARG A 105 -15.19 -4.26 10.57
C ARG A 105 -15.30 -5.40 11.58
N ARG A 106 -16.41 -6.15 11.56
CA ARG A 106 -16.59 -7.31 12.45
C ARG A 106 -15.54 -8.39 12.19
N ASP A 107 -15.21 -8.62 10.92
CA ASP A 107 -14.17 -9.59 10.55
C ASP A 107 -12.79 -9.16 11.05
N MET A 108 -12.48 -7.85 10.98
CA MET A 108 -11.25 -7.29 11.52
C MET A 108 -11.19 -7.35 13.06
N GLU A 109 -12.32 -7.13 13.75
CA GLU A 109 -12.41 -7.25 15.22
C GLU A 109 -12.06 -8.66 15.72
N MET A 110 -12.32 -9.70 14.92
CA MET A 110 -11.92 -11.07 15.25
C MET A 110 -10.39 -11.30 15.26
N TYR A 111 -9.59 -10.39 14.71
CA TYR A 111 -8.14 -10.57 14.54
C TYR A 111 -7.33 -10.43 15.86
N ASP A 112 -7.97 -10.04 16.97
CA ASP A 112 -7.35 -9.79 18.30
C ASP A 112 -6.06 -8.98 18.20
N PHE A 113 -6.11 -7.91 17.42
CA PHE A 113 -4.98 -7.04 17.17
C PHE A 113 -4.78 -6.06 18.32
N ASN A 114 -3.60 -6.06 18.91
CA ASN A 114 -3.21 -5.06 19.90
C ASN A 114 -2.20 -4.07 19.30
N PRO A 115 -2.62 -2.83 18.98
CA PRO A 115 -1.75 -1.84 18.36
C PRO A 115 -0.62 -1.36 19.28
N GLU A 116 -0.86 -1.28 20.59
CA GLU A 116 0.14 -0.85 21.56
C GLU A 116 1.25 -1.89 21.71
N LYS A 117 0.86 -3.17 21.75
CA LYS A 117 1.81 -4.29 21.78
C LYS A 117 2.67 -4.30 20.51
N GLU A 118 2.08 -4.19 19.32
CA GLU A 118 2.83 -4.14 18.07
C GLU A 118 3.77 -2.93 18.02
N ALA A 119 3.32 -1.76 18.49
CA ALA A 119 4.17 -0.57 18.57
C ALA A 119 5.36 -0.77 19.50
N ALA A 120 5.17 -1.39 20.67
CA ALA A 120 6.25 -1.70 21.59
C ALA A 120 7.25 -2.71 21.03
N GLU A 121 6.76 -3.78 20.39
CA GLU A 121 7.61 -4.82 19.76
C GLU A 121 8.46 -4.25 18.62
N LEU A 122 7.91 -3.33 17.83
CA LEU A 122 8.60 -2.70 16.70
C LEU A 122 9.37 -1.42 17.06
N GLY A 123 9.22 -0.92 18.29
CA GLY A 123 9.81 0.36 18.72
C GLY A 123 9.22 1.58 18.01
N LEU A 124 7.93 1.53 17.63
CA LEU A 124 7.25 2.65 17.00
C LEU A 124 6.96 3.75 18.03
N LEU A 125 7.16 5.01 17.62
CA LEU A 125 6.73 6.18 18.41
C LEU A 125 5.20 6.31 18.45
N GLY A 126 4.51 5.68 17.50
CA GLY A 126 3.06 5.66 17.37
C GLY A 126 2.67 5.17 15.98
N HIS A 127 1.44 4.68 15.86
CA HIS A 127 0.86 4.40 14.56
C HIS A 127 0.47 5.71 13.88
N VAL A 128 0.60 5.75 12.56
CA VAL A 128 0.16 6.86 11.71
C VAL A 128 -0.90 6.36 10.76
N GLY A 129 -1.81 7.25 10.37
CA GLY A 129 -2.89 6.81 9.54
C GLY A 129 -3.99 7.82 9.27
N GLU A 130 -4.83 7.49 8.29
CA GLU A 130 -5.96 8.31 7.88
C GLU A 130 -6.99 8.44 9.03
N GLU A 131 -7.39 9.68 9.31
CA GLU A 131 -8.38 10.01 10.33
C GLU A 131 -9.72 9.30 10.04
N GLY A 132 -10.32 8.73 11.08
CA GLY A 132 -11.58 7.98 10.96
C GLY A 132 -11.42 6.50 10.63
N TYR A 133 -10.19 6.00 10.46
CA TYR A 133 -9.92 4.58 10.22
C TYR A 133 -9.00 3.98 11.29
N SER A 134 -9.36 2.80 11.79
CA SER A 134 -8.49 1.97 12.63
C SER A 134 -7.28 1.45 11.85
N ILE A 135 -6.25 0.98 12.56
CA ILE A 135 -5.02 0.44 11.94
C ILE A 135 -5.34 -0.77 11.04
N LEU A 136 -6.30 -1.61 11.44
CA LEU A 136 -6.73 -2.76 10.63
C LEU A 136 -7.48 -2.32 9.36
N GLU A 137 -8.36 -1.32 9.47
CA GLU A 137 -9.04 -0.74 8.31
C GLU A 137 -8.06 -0.14 7.30
N GLN A 138 -6.98 0.48 7.77
CA GLN A 138 -5.96 1.03 6.89
C GLN A 138 -5.04 -0.04 6.28
N ARG A 139 -4.74 -1.10 7.05
CA ARG A 139 -3.90 -2.22 6.61
C ARG A 139 -4.62 -3.11 5.60
N TYR A 140 -5.91 -3.37 5.82
CA TYR A 140 -6.68 -4.37 5.08
C TYR A 140 -7.90 -3.77 4.37
N GLY A 141 -8.59 -2.79 4.94
CA GLY A 141 -9.80 -2.18 4.35
C GLY A 141 -9.57 -1.48 3.01
N LEU A 142 -8.45 -0.77 2.87
CA LEU A 142 -8.05 -0.13 1.60
C LEU A 142 -7.41 -1.11 0.60
N SER A 143 -7.28 -2.40 0.95
CA SER A 143 -6.77 -3.44 0.07
C SER A 143 -7.83 -4.11 -0.79
N TRP A 144 -9.11 -3.95 -0.43
CA TRP A 144 -10.26 -4.45 -1.17
C TRP A 144 -10.60 -3.55 -2.38
N LEU A 145 -9.58 -3.13 -3.13
CA LEU A 145 -9.77 -2.81 -4.55
C LEU A 145 -10.24 -4.11 -5.19
N ARG A 146 -11.56 -4.22 -5.44
CA ARG A 146 -12.27 -5.40 -5.99
C ARG A 146 -11.31 -6.42 -6.62
N SER A 147 -10.97 -7.47 -5.89
CA SER A 147 -10.85 -8.74 -6.58
C SER A 147 -12.27 -8.99 -7.12
N LYS A 148 -12.47 -8.86 -8.43
CA LYS A 148 -13.71 -9.30 -9.09
C LYS A 148 -13.76 -10.84 -9.06
N LEU A 149 -13.62 -11.46 -7.89
CA LEU A 149 -13.76 -12.91 -7.70
C LEU A 149 -15.21 -13.32 -7.44
N ASP A 150 -16.16 -12.39 -7.45
CA ASP A 150 -17.61 -12.70 -7.39
C ASP A 150 -18.12 -13.46 -8.63
N ASN A 151 -17.29 -13.78 -9.63
CA ASN A 151 -17.70 -14.52 -10.85
C ASN A 151 -16.87 -15.79 -11.16
N ALA A 152 -16.09 -16.34 -10.22
CA ALA A 152 -15.22 -17.49 -10.53
C ALA A 152 -15.45 -18.76 -9.69
N ILE A 153 -16.43 -18.80 -8.77
CA ILE A 153 -16.71 -20.01 -7.94
C ILE A 153 -18.20 -20.43 -8.03
N VAL A 154 -18.90 -20.05 -9.10
CA VAL A 154 -20.16 -20.70 -9.48
C VAL A 154 -20.15 -20.91 -11.00
N GLY A 155 -19.61 -22.05 -11.41
CA GLY A 155 -19.53 -22.53 -12.79
C GLY A 155 -18.86 -23.89 -12.84
#